data_AF-A0A7V9ETR8-F1
#
_entry.id   AF-A0A7V9ETR8-F1
#
_cell.length_a   1.000
_cell.length_b   1.000
_cell.length_c   1.000
_cell.angle_alpha   90.00
_cell.angle_beta   90.00
_cell.angle_gamma   90.00
#
_symmetry.space_group_name_H-M   'P 1'
#
loop_
_entity.id
_entity.type
_entity.pdbx_description
1 polymer ?
#
loop_
_entity_poly.entity_id
_entity_poly.type
_entity_poly.pdbx_seq_one_letter_code
_entity_poly.pdbx_strand_id
1 'polypeptide(L)'
;MLVSIAVLTILILFVTRLLDHATNVISLGSKRMDAESTVRPLFDRMALDFANMVKRPDVSYYLKTSATSMPGNDRLAFFSGIPGYYDDNGRSYNSRFSVVSYRVNTDPNSASFNRIERMGKGLALNATYTDLMPILFLDSTVPTNNTTTLDALWPSATRASPDPNYYSSDTYSQYEIIGSQAFRLEYYYLTSGGSPTLTGFPTDWTSVDTIAIKDISAIVVAVAIIDPQSNRLLSSTQISTLAASLPDFNTGTPGSLLASWQAILNNTANMPRPGLSGIRLYERYFYLSQ
;
A
#
# COMPACT_ATOMS: atom_id res chain seq x y z
N MET A 1 -51.38 24.87 31.36
CA MET A 1 -51.11 23.44 31.06
C MET A 1 -50.58 23.22 29.64
N LEU A 2 -51.33 23.60 28.59
CA LEU A 2 -50.92 23.33 27.19
C LEU A 2 -49.61 24.02 26.76
N VAL A 3 -49.41 25.28 27.15
CA VAL A 3 -48.16 26.03 26.89
C VAL A 3 -46.96 25.37 27.58
N SER A 4 -47.11 24.94 28.83
CA SER A 4 -46.04 24.27 29.58
C SER A 4 -45.65 22.93 28.97
N ILE A 5 -46.63 22.15 28.46
CA ILE A 5 -46.37 20.89 27.75
C ILE A 5 -45.64 21.16 26.43
N ALA A 6 -46.06 22.18 25.66
CA ALA A 6 -45.41 22.54 24.41
C ALA A 6 -43.95 23.01 24.60
N VAL A 7 -43.68 23.81 25.64
CA VAL A 7 -42.32 24.23 25.97
C VAL A 7 -41.47 23.02 26.41
N LEU A 8 -42.04 22.12 27.22
CA LEU A 8 -41.34 20.93 27.67
C LEU A 8 -41.00 19.99 26.50
N THR A 9 -41.92 19.75 25.57
CA THR A 9 -41.66 18.89 24.41
C THR A 9 -40.60 19.48 23.49
N ILE A 10 -40.61 20.80 23.27
CA ILE A 10 -39.56 21.49 22.49
C ILE A 10 -38.20 21.36 23.18
N LEU A 11 -38.15 21.55 24.51
CA LEU A 11 -36.91 21.47 25.27
C LEU A 11 -36.34 20.05 25.26
N ILE A 12 -37.18 19.03 25.42
CA ILE A 12 -36.77 17.63 25.30
C ILE A 12 -36.26 17.35 23.89
N LEU A 13 -36.98 17.77 22.84
CA LEU A 13 -36.56 17.57 21.45
C LEU A 13 -35.21 18.26 21.18
N PHE A 14 -35.02 19.48 21.68
CA PHE A 14 -33.77 20.22 21.53
C PHE A 14 -32.61 19.49 22.20
N VAL A 15 -32.78 19.04 23.44
CA VAL A 15 -31.75 18.29 24.18
C VAL A 15 -31.42 16.98 23.48
N THR A 16 -32.42 16.22 23.01
CA THR A 16 -32.19 14.97 22.25
C THR A 16 -31.40 15.24 20.98
N ARG A 17 -31.79 16.25 20.19
CA ARG A 17 -31.08 16.62 18.96
C ARG A 17 -29.64 17.05 19.23
N LEU A 18 -29.40 17.79 20.31
CA LEU A 18 -28.07 18.21 20.72
C LEU A 18 -27.19 17.01 21.08
N LEU A 19 -27.73 16.05 21.85
CA LEU A 19 -27.03 14.83 22.24
C LEU A 19 -26.72 13.93 21.03
N ASP A 20 -27.66 13.80 20.10
CA ASP A 20 -27.46 13.05 18.86
C ASP A 20 -26.36 13.67 18.00
N HIS A 21 -26.37 14.99 17.84
CA HIS A 21 -25.32 15.71 17.12
C HIS A 21 -23.95 15.55 17.79
N ALA A 22 -23.86 15.72 19.12
CA ALA A 22 -22.63 15.54 19.86
C ALA A 22 -22.08 14.11 19.70
N THR A 23 -22.94 13.09 19.82
CA THR A 23 -22.56 11.68 19.65
C THR A 23 -22.02 11.40 18.25
N ASN A 24 -22.66 11.94 17.22
CA ASN A 24 -22.21 11.79 15.83
C ASN A 24 -20.84 12.44 15.60
N VAL A 25 -20.62 13.65 16.13
CA VAL A 25 -19.34 14.35 16.00
C VAL A 25 -18.22 13.60 16.73
N ILE A 26 -18.47 13.13 17.96
CA ILE A 26 -17.50 12.36 18.75
C ILE A 26 -17.17 11.04 18.04
N SER A 27 -18.18 10.31 17.56
CA SER A 27 -17.98 9.05 16.83
C SER A 27 -17.16 9.27 15.57
N LEU A 28 -17.48 10.30 14.77
CA LEU A 28 -16.73 10.63 13.57
C LEU A 28 -15.26 10.97 13.87
N GLY A 29 -15.03 11.75 14.94
CA GLY A 29 -13.71 12.09 15.45
C GLY A 29 -12.91 10.85 15.84
N SER A 30 -13.50 9.93 16.61
CA SER A 30 -12.86 8.67 17.01
C SER A 30 -12.46 7.83 15.79
N LYS A 31 -13.40 7.62 14.85
CA LYS A 31 -13.11 6.84 13.62
C LYS A 31 -11.94 7.41 12.82
N ARG A 32 -11.89 8.74 12.72
CA ARG A 32 -10.80 9.43 12.03
C ARG A 32 -9.48 9.26 12.78
N MET A 33 -9.48 9.43 14.10
CA MET A 33 -8.30 9.24 14.94
C MET A 33 -7.76 7.81 14.84
N ASP A 34 -8.65 6.81 14.86
CA ASP A 34 -8.28 5.39 14.74
C ASP A 34 -7.66 5.10 13.37
N ALA A 35 -8.27 5.58 12.28
CA ALA A 35 -7.71 5.44 10.94
C ALA A 35 -6.34 6.16 10.80
N GLU A 36 -6.22 7.37 11.35
CA GLU A 36 -4.98 8.16 11.32
C GLU A 36 -3.85 7.49 12.11
N SER A 37 -4.19 6.82 13.23
CA SER A 37 -3.22 6.07 14.03
C SER A 37 -2.59 4.90 13.25
N THR A 38 -3.30 4.36 12.25
CA THR A 38 -2.82 3.27 11.40
C THR A 38 -2.09 3.78 10.16
N VAL A 39 -2.56 4.87 9.53
CA VAL A 39 -1.95 5.38 8.29
C VAL A 39 -0.60 6.05 8.51
N ARG A 40 -0.43 6.74 9.64
CA ARG A 40 0.79 7.49 9.94
C ARG A 40 2.04 6.60 9.97
N PRO A 41 2.09 5.52 10.77
CA PRO A 41 3.27 4.64 10.78
C PRO A 41 3.51 3.95 9.43
N LEU A 42 2.45 3.58 8.71
CA LEU A 42 2.53 3.03 7.36
C LEU A 42 3.26 4.00 6.41
N PHE A 43 2.82 5.25 6.34
CA PHE A 43 3.43 6.25 5.48
C PHE A 43 4.80 6.72 5.95
N ASP A 44 5.05 6.78 7.25
CA ASP A 44 6.37 7.13 7.78
C ASP A 44 7.39 6.03 7.47
N ARG A 45 6.96 4.76 7.49
CA ARG A 45 7.81 3.66 7.04
C ARG A 45 8.08 3.73 5.54
N MET A 46 7.05 3.92 4.71
CA MET A 46 7.22 4.13 3.27
C MET A 46 8.15 5.31 2.97
N ALA A 47 8.04 6.41 3.71
CA ALA A 47 8.92 7.56 3.55
C ALA A 47 10.39 7.20 3.76
N LEU A 48 10.69 6.46 4.82
CA LEU A 48 12.04 6.00 5.11
C LEU A 48 12.58 5.08 4.02
N ASP A 49 11.77 4.14 3.56
CA ASP A 49 12.14 3.14 2.57
C ASP A 49 12.39 3.77 1.19
N PHE A 50 11.49 4.66 0.73
CA PHE A 50 11.64 5.40 -0.53
C PHE A 50 12.79 6.41 -0.50
N ALA A 51 13.03 7.07 0.64
CA ALA A 51 14.16 8.00 0.79
C ALA A 51 15.51 7.30 0.63
N ASN A 52 15.60 6.02 1.02
CA ASN A 52 16.81 5.20 0.93
C ASN A 52 16.78 4.21 -0.24
N MET A 53 15.84 4.35 -1.18
CA MET A 53 15.78 3.52 -2.37
C MET A 53 17.06 3.68 -3.21
N VAL A 54 17.62 2.58 -3.68
CA VAL A 54 18.77 2.59 -4.59
C VAL A 54 18.29 3.05 -5.95
N LYS A 55 18.73 4.23 -6.42
CA LYS A 55 18.28 4.88 -7.67
C LYS A 55 19.30 4.72 -8.81
N ARG A 56 19.69 3.49 -9.12
CA ARG A 56 20.61 3.21 -10.24
C ARG A 56 19.88 2.60 -11.45
N PRO A 57 20.31 2.87 -12.69
CA PRO A 57 19.67 2.28 -13.88
C PRO A 57 20.02 0.80 -14.09
N ASP A 58 21.06 0.29 -13.44
CA ASP A 58 21.58 -1.07 -13.58
C ASP A 58 21.13 -2.01 -12.47
N VAL A 59 20.15 -1.63 -11.65
CA VAL A 59 19.53 -2.50 -10.65
C VAL A 59 18.07 -2.76 -11.03
N SER A 60 17.55 -3.92 -10.62
CA SER A 60 16.14 -4.23 -10.81
C SER A 60 15.25 -3.47 -9.85
N TYR A 61 14.13 -2.97 -10.37
CA TYR A 61 12.98 -2.49 -9.63
C TYR A 61 11.82 -3.41 -9.95
N TYR A 62 10.80 -3.51 -9.12
CA TYR A 62 9.56 -4.16 -9.49
C TYR A 62 8.44 -3.15 -9.30
N LEU A 63 8.11 -2.43 -10.37
CA LEU A 63 7.12 -1.36 -10.34
C LEU A 63 6.11 -1.49 -11.49
N LYS A 64 4.98 -0.79 -11.36
CA LYS A 64 3.90 -0.75 -12.34
C LYS A 64 4.38 -0.06 -13.60
N THR A 65 4.13 -0.70 -14.74
CA THR A 65 4.53 -0.23 -16.07
C THR A 65 3.42 -0.47 -17.09
N SER A 66 3.59 0.03 -18.32
CA SER A 66 2.63 -0.25 -19.40
C SER A 66 2.53 -1.74 -19.75
N ALA A 67 3.61 -2.50 -19.55
CA ALA A 67 3.64 -3.95 -19.78
C ALA A 67 3.07 -4.76 -18.60
N THR A 68 2.94 -4.15 -17.42
CA THR A 68 2.39 -4.81 -16.23
C THR A 68 1.61 -3.79 -15.41
N SER A 69 0.36 -3.61 -15.78
CA SER A 69 -0.54 -2.59 -15.26
C SER A 69 -1.10 -2.87 -13.85
N MET A 70 -0.67 -3.95 -13.18
CA MET A 70 -1.05 -4.38 -11.81
C MET A 70 -2.48 -3.99 -11.41
N PRO A 71 -3.52 -4.61 -12.00
CA PRO A 71 -4.89 -4.19 -11.76
C PRO A 71 -5.32 -4.39 -10.30
N GLY A 72 -6.02 -3.40 -9.74
CA GLY A 72 -6.44 -3.43 -8.35
C GLY A 72 -5.28 -3.17 -7.39
N ASN A 73 -5.12 -4.02 -6.38
CA ASN A 73 -4.10 -3.80 -5.36
C ASN A 73 -2.68 -3.86 -5.92
N ASP A 74 -2.04 -2.71 -5.90
CA ASP A 74 -0.69 -2.53 -6.38
C ASP A 74 0.33 -3.24 -5.48
N ARG A 75 1.45 -3.58 -6.09
CA ARG A 75 2.62 -4.14 -5.43
C ARG A 75 3.87 -3.48 -5.96
N LEU A 76 4.88 -3.42 -5.12
CA LEU A 76 6.17 -2.86 -5.52
C LEU A 76 7.28 -3.51 -4.74
N ALA A 77 8.43 -3.67 -5.38
CA ALA A 77 9.66 -4.07 -4.71
C ALA A 77 10.86 -3.30 -5.25
N PHE A 78 11.85 -3.04 -4.40
CA PHE A 78 13.07 -2.34 -4.77
C PHE A 78 14.19 -2.61 -3.77
N PHE A 79 15.43 -2.37 -4.18
CA PHE A 79 16.57 -2.37 -3.28
C PHE A 79 16.64 -1.06 -2.48
N SER A 80 16.91 -1.16 -1.18
CA SER A 80 16.99 -0.01 -0.27
C SER A 80 18.20 -0.10 0.66
N GLY A 81 18.78 1.05 1.00
CA GLY A 81 19.87 1.21 1.97
C GLY A 81 19.42 1.22 3.43
N ILE A 82 18.24 0.66 3.71
CA ILE A 82 17.76 0.48 5.08
C ILE A 82 18.14 -0.91 5.62
N PRO A 83 18.27 -1.04 6.96
CA PRO A 83 18.47 -2.33 7.59
C PRO A 83 17.35 -3.32 7.26
N GLY A 84 17.73 -4.51 6.82
CA GLY A 84 16.85 -5.65 6.68
C GLY A 84 17.34 -6.83 7.51
N TYR A 85 16.38 -7.65 7.91
CA TYR A 85 16.67 -8.90 8.59
C TYR A 85 16.59 -10.04 7.57
N TYR A 86 17.53 -10.94 7.65
CA TYR A 86 17.47 -12.21 6.94
C TYR A 86 17.71 -13.30 7.96
N ASP A 87 16.76 -14.22 8.00
CA ASP A 87 16.88 -15.47 8.72
C ASP A 87 16.70 -16.56 7.68
N ASP A 88 17.66 -17.46 7.56
CA ASP A 88 17.46 -18.70 6.81
C ASP A 88 18.11 -19.84 7.57
N ASN A 89 17.30 -20.83 7.95
CA ASN A 89 17.74 -22.07 8.58
C ASN A 89 18.73 -21.86 9.75
N GLY A 90 18.46 -20.88 10.63
CA GLY A 90 19.29 -20.56 11.79
C GLY A 90 20.48 -19.64 11.50
N ARG A 91 20.57 -19.07 10.28
CA ARG A 91 21.51 -18.03 9.90
C ARG A 91 20.83 -16.67 10.00
N SER A 92 20.97 -16.03 11.14
CA SER A 92 20.43 -14.69 11.37
C SER A 92 21.50 -13.64 11.10
N TYR A 93 21.28 -12.77 10.10
CA TYR A 93 22.14 -11.61 9.91
C TYR A 93 21.32 -10.36 9.56
N ASN A 94 21.83 -9.23 10.03
CA ASN A 94 21.31 -7.91 9.70
C ASN A 94 22.23 -7.30 8.64
N SER A 95 21.64 -6.85 7.54
CA SER A 95 22.35 -6.12 6.51
C SER A 95 21.84 -4.70 6.44
N ARG A 96 22.75 -3.76 6.17
CA ARG A 96 22.41 -2.35 5.91
C ARG A 96 21.70 -2.15 4.57
N PHE A 97 21.62 -3.18 3.75
CA PHE A 97 20.86 -3.18 2.51
C PHE A 97 19.82 -4.26 2.53
N SER A 98 18.67 -3.97 1.93
CA SER A 98 17.55 -4.90 1.91
C SER A 98 16.74 -4.81 0.63
N VAL A 99 16.04 -5.90 0.33
CA VAL A 99 14.90 -5.89 -0.58
C VAL A 99 13.69 -5.45 0.22
N VAL A 100 13.10 -4.35 -0.21
CA VAL A 100 11.85 -3.83 0.31
C VAL A 100 10.73 -4.21 -0.63
N SER A 101 9.61 -4.65 -0.08
CA SER A 101 8.38 -4.85 -0.86
C SER A 101 7.15 -4.44 -0.08
N TYR A 102 6.14 -3.94 -0.79
CA TYR A 102 4.82 -3.63 -0.26
C TYR A 102 3.75 -4.30 -1.11
N ARG A 103 2.73 -4.84 -0.44
CA ARG A 103 1.53 -5.40 -1.10
C ARG A 103 0.34 -5.42 -0.15
N VAL A 104 -0.85 -5.63 -0.70
CA VAL A 104 -2.00 -6.14 0.07
C VAL A 104 -2.04 -7.66 -0.08
N ASN A 105 -2.06 -8.39 1.03
CA ASN A 105 -2.06 -9.85 0.98
C ASN A 105 -3.41 -10.40 0.45
N THR A 106 -3.34 -11.26 -0.57
CA THR A 106 -4.50 -11.88 -1.20
C THR A 106 -4.76 -13.33 -0.78
N ASP A 107 -3.96 -13.92 0.11
CA ASP A 107 -4.17 -15.27 0.63
C ASP A 107 -5.29 -15.28 1.68
N PRO A 108 -6.44 -15.92 1.41
CA PRO A 108 -7.57 -15.96 2.35
C PRO A 108 -7.28 -16.71 3.65
N ASN A 109 -6.21 -17.51 3.70
CA ASN A 109 -5.80 -18.26 4.89
C ASN A 109 -4.80 -17.47 5.76
N SER A 110 -4.27 -16.36 5.27
CA SER A 110 -3.31 -15.54 6.00
C SER A 110 -3.99 -14.67 7.06
N ALA A 111 -3.34 -14.51 8.21
CA ALA A 111 -3.75 -13.52 9.22
C ALA A 111 -3.67 -12.07 8.70
N SER A 112 -2.94 -11.84 7.60
CA SER A 112 -2.83 -10.54 6.92
C SER A 112 -3.76 -10.39 5.71
N PHE A 113 -4.70 -11.32 5.47
CA PHE A 113 -5.63 -11.22 4.33
C PHE A 113 -6.33 -9.86 4.26
N ASN A 114 -6.29 -9.22 3.08
CA ASN A 114 -6.79 -7.86 2.83
C ASN A 114 -6.11 -6.76 3.67
N ARG A 115 -4.86 -6.95 4.09
CA ARG A 115 -4.09 -5.95 4.84
C ARG A 115 -2.79 -5.63 4.11
N ILE A 116 -2.35 -4.38 4.23
CA ILE A 116 -1.04 -3.98 3.72
C ILE A 116 0.05 -4.58 4.61
N GLU A 117 0.99 -5.23 3.93
CA GLU A 117 2.16 -5.82 4.52
C GLU A 117 3.42 -5.37 3.79
N ARG A 118 4.53 -5.43 4.52
CA ARG A 118 5.84 -4.97 4.08
C ARG A 118 6.88 -6.06 4.30
N MET A 119 7.77 -6.23 3.34
CA MET A 119 8.96 -7.06 3.49
C MET A 119 10.20 -6.17 3.57
N GLY A 120 11.18 -6.56 4.39
CA GLY A 120 12.50 -5.92 4.50
C GLY A 120 13.60 -6.96 4.64
N LYS A 121 13.88 -7.69 3.56
CA LYS A 121 14.77 -8.86 3.57
C LYS A 121 16.22 -8.42 3.40
N GLY A 122 17.06 -8.71 4.39
CA GLY A 122 18.47 -8.31 4.40
C GLY A 122 19.29 -8.98 3.29
N LEU A 123 20.20 -8.23 2.66
CA LEU A 123 21.05 -8.70 1.58
C LEU A 123 22.44 -9.07 2.08
N ALA A 124 22.96 -10.25 1.73
CA ALA A 124 24.33 -10.59 2.08
C ALA A 124 25.30 -9.78 1.22
N LEU A 125 26.19 -9.02 1.83
CA LEU A 125 27.25 -8.29 1.12
C LEU A 125 28.60 -9.04 1.12
N ASN A 126 28.70 -10.07 1.94
CA ASN A 126 29.88 -10.91 2.05
C ASN A 126 29.65 -12.22 1.29
N ALA A 127 30.63 -12.63 0.49
CA ALA A 127 30.66 -13.93 -0.20
C ALA A 127 30.86 -15.12 0.77
N THR A 128 30.56 -14.94 2.06
CA THR A 128 30.69 -15.96 3.11
C THR A 128 29.68 -17.10 2.91
N TYR A 129 28.58 -16.83 2.21
CA TYR A 129 27.52 -17.80 1.99
C TYR A 129 27.20 -17.91 0.50
N THR A 130 27.13 -19.13 -0.02
CA THR A 130 26.84 -19.43 -1.43
C THR A 130 25.36 -19.33 -1.79
N ASP A 131 24.49 -19.37 -0.77
CA ASP A 131 23.04 -19.46 -0.93
C ASP A 131 22.35 -18.12 -0.63
N LEU A 132 23.12 -17.10 -0.24
CA LEU A 132 22.62 -15.77 0.06
C LEU A 132 22.88 -14.83 -1.10
N MET A 133 21.83 -14.19 -1.56
CA MET A 133 21.90 -13.35 -2.76
C MET A 133 22.23 -11.90 -2.37
N PRO A 134 23.29 -11.31 -2.96
CA PRO A 134 23.63 -9.90 -2.77
C PRO A 134 22.70 -9.00 -3.61
N ILE A 135 22.94 -7.68 -3.54
CA ILE A 135 22.48 -6.79 -4.61
C ILE A 135 23.16 -7.23 -5.91
N LEU A 136 22.36 -7.54 -6.92
CA LEU A 136 22.84 -7.91 -8.25
C LEU A 136 22.48 -6.81 -9.25
N PHE A 137 23.41 -6.56 -10.17
CA PHE A 137 23.18 -5.65 -11.29
C PHE A 137 22.63 -6.44 -12.47
N LEU A 138 21.81 -5.78 -13.28
CA LEU A 138 21.24 -6.32 -14.50
C LEU A 138 22.36 -6.88 -15.40
N ASP A 139 22.26 -8.16 -15.73
CA ASP A 139 23.24 -8.95 -16.46
C ASP A 139 23.13 -8.79 -17.99
N SER A 140 22.12 -8.06 -18.46
CA SER A 140 21.87 -7.76 -19.86
C SER A 140 21.41 -6.31 -20.05
N THR A 141 21.85 -5.71 -21.15
CA THR A 141 21.32 -4.42 -21.62
C THR A 141 19.98 -4.57 -22.36
N VAL A 142 19.61 -5.80 -22.71
CA VAL A 142 18.32 -6.17 -23.31
C VAL A 142 17.36 -6.56 -22.17
N PRO A 143 16.31 -5.77 -21.87
CA PRO A 143 15.47 -5.97 -20.69
C PRO A 143 14.82 -7.35 -20.57
N THR A 144 14.47 -7.98 -21.69
CA THR A 144 13.82 -9.31 -21.73
C THR A 144 14.76 -10.47 -21.41
N ASN A 145 16.07 -10.23 -21.39
CA ASN A 145 17.09 -11.27 -21.21
C ASN A 145 17.73 -11.22 -19.81
N ASN A 146 17.31 -10.29 -18.96
CA ASN A 146 17.85 -10.17 -17.60
C ASN A 146 17.43 -11.38 -16.75
N THR A 147 18.42 -12.04 -16.14
CA THR A 147 18.20 -13.15 -15.18
C THR A 147 18.37 -12.70 -13.74
N THR A 148 18.98 -11.53 -13.54
CA THR A 148 19.31 -10.95 -12.23
C THR A 148 18.23 -9.98 -11.71
N THR A 149 16.95 -10.27 -12.00
CA THR A 149 15.83 -9.40 -11.63
C THR A 149 15.24 -9.74 -10.27
N LEU A 150 14.53 -8.79 -9.64
CA LEU A 150 13.80 -9.03 -8.39
C LEU A 150 12.76 -10.15 -8.55
N ASP A 151 12.10 -10.26 -9.71
CA ASP A 151 11.12 -11.33 -9.93
C ASP A 151 11.76 -12.72 -9.99
N ALA A 152 12.93 -12.83 -10.64
CA ALA A 152 13.66 -14.09 -10.76
C ALA A 152 14.34 -14.50 -9.45
N LEU A 153 14.89 -13.52 -8.74
CA LEU A 153 15.78 -13.74 -7.61
C LEU A 153 15.08 -13.61 -6.24
N TRP A 154 14.06 -12.77 -6.18
CA TRP A 154 13.27 -12.45 -4.99
C TRP A 154 11.76 -12.57 -5.29
N PRO A 155 11.29 -13.72 -5.78
CA PRO A 155 9.91 -13.95 -6.22
C PRO A 155 8.87 -13.68 -5.12
N SER A 156 9.24 -13.84 -3.85
CA SER A 156 8.38 -13.51 -2.72
C SER A 156 8.10 -12.00 -2.62
N ALA A 157 9.04 -11.16 -3.07
CA ALA A 157 8.92 -9.70 -3.12
C ALA A 157 7.92 -9.21 -4.18
N THR A 158 7.73 -9.98 -5.25
CA THR A 158 7.00 -9.54 -6.46
C THR A 158 5.62 -10.18 -6.59
N ARG A 159 5.27 -11.15 -5.74
CA ARG A 159 3.98 -11.85 -5.77
C ARG A 159 2.94 -11.24 -4.83
N ALA A 160 1.66 -11.40 -5.18
CA ALA A 160 0.51 -10.90 -4.39
C ALA A 160 0.20 -11.73 -3.13
N SER A 161 0.63 -12.98 -3.10
CA SER A 161 0.54 -13.89 -1.96
C SER A 161 1.84 -14.70 -1.84
N PRO A 162 2.12 -15.29 -0.67
CA PRO A 162 3.19 -16.29 -0.56
C PRO A 162 2.95 -17.41 -1.58
N ASP A 163 4.00 -17.82 -2.31
CA ASP A 163 3.96 -19.05 -3.12
C ASP A 163 4.59 -20.19 -2.30
N PRO A 164 3.80 -21.15 -1.81
CA PRO A 164 4.33 -22.27 -1.04
C PRO A 164 5.24 -23.21 -1.87
N ASN A 165 5.24 -23.12 -3.20
CA ASN A 165 5.89 -24.08 -4.10
C ASN A 165 7.19 -23.58 -4.76
N TYR A 166 7.52 -22.29 -4.69
CA TYR A 166 8.70 -21.77 -5.39
C TYR A 166 9.99 -21.86 -4.56
N TYR A 167 9.87 -21.83 -3.23
CA TYR A 167 10.90 -22.31 -2.30
C TYR A 167 10.19 -22.85 -1.06
N SER A 168 10.04 -24.18 -0.96
CA SER A 168 9.47 -24.83 0.24
C SER A 168 10.33 -24.63 1.50
N SER A 169 11.53 -24.05 1.37
CA SER A 169 12.41 -23.62 2.45
C SER A 169 12.35 -22.12 2.78
N ASP A 170 11.76 -21.26 1.94
CA ASP A 170 11.57 -19.83 2.28
C ASP A 170 10.34 -19.63 3.18
N THR A 171 10.37 -20.33 4.31
CA THR A 171 9.55 -20.03 5.50
C THR A 171 9.79 -18.61 6.03
N TYR A 172 10.76 -17.91 5.44
CA TYR A 172 11.23 -16.57 5.75
C TYR A 172 10.81 -15.52 4.70
N SER A 173 9.74 -15.81 3.94
CA SER A 173 8.93 -14.81 3.21
C SER A 173 8.15 -13.91 4.18
N GLN A 174 8.84 -13.43 5.22
CA GLN A 174 8.28 -12.72 6.36
C GLN A 174 7.93 -11.30 5.94
N TYR A 175 6.69 -11.17 5.51
CA TYR A 175 6.01 -9.90 5.47
C TYR A 175 5.51 -9.56 6.89
N GLU A 176 5.77 -8.33 7.32
CA GLU A 176 5.20 -7.74 8.53
C GLU A 176 3.92 -6.97 8.17
N ILE A 177 2.88 -7.09 8.99
CA ILE A 177 1.68 -6.26 8.84
C ILE A 177 2.01 -4.85 9.30
N ILE A 178 1.98 -3.90 8.37
CA ILE A 178 2.23 -2.48 8.66
C ILE A 178 0.99 -1.60 8.50
N GLY A 179 -0.02 -2.10 7.77
CA GLY A 179 -1.30 -1.43 7.58
C GLY A 179 -2.43 -2.38 7.92
N SER A 180 -2.62 -2.65 9.22
CA SER A 180 -3.60 -3.64 9.71
C SER A 180 -5.06 -3.35 9.33
N GLN A 181 -5.34 -2.08 9.01
CA GLN A 181 -6.65 -1.59 8.59
C GLN A 181 -6.67 -1.10 7.13
N ALA A 182 -5.54 -1.15 6.43
CA ALA A 182 -5.42 -0.69 5.06
C ALA A 182 -5.68 -1.85 4.10
N PHE A 183 -6.72 -1.74 3.28
CA PHE A 183 -7.18 -2.83 2.41
C PHE A 183 -7.06 -2.54 0.92
N ARG A 184 -6.83 -1.26 0.57
CA ARG A 184 -6.49 -0.82 -0.80
C ARG A 184 -5.14 -0.14 -0.77
N LEU A 185 -4.24 -0.56 -1.65
CA LEU A 185 -2.97 0.10 -1.96
C LEU A 185 -2.92 0.39 -3.46
N GLU A 186 -2.77 1.65 -3.81
CA GLU A 186 -2.51 2.12 -5.17
C GLU A 186 -1.28 3.04 -5.13
N TYR A 187 -0.45 3.01 -6.16
CA TYR A 187 0.52 4.05 -6.39
C TYR A 187 0.59 4.44 -7.87
N TYR A 188 1.04 5.66 -8.10
CA TYR A 188 1.22 6.23 -9.43
C TYR A 188 2.35 7.25 -9.38
N TYR A 189 2.67 7.87 -10.51
CA TYR A 189 3.91 8.63 -10.65
C TYR A 189 3.64 10.10 -10.97
N LEU A 190 4.50 10.96 -10.44
CA LEU A 190 4.72 12.31 -10.93
C LEU A 190 5.99 12.30 -11.79
N THR A 191 5.88 12.61 -13.08
CA THR A 191 7.02 12.65 -14.00
C THR A 191 7.96 13.84 -13.74
N SER A 192 9.25 13.72 -14.10
CA SER A 192 10.27 14.78 -13.94
C SER A 192 10.59 15.56 -15.22
N GLY A 193 10.12 15.11 -16.39
CA GLY A 193 10.37 15.75 -17.69
C GLY A 193 9.29 16.74 -18.11
N GLY A 194 9.69 17.93 -18.60
CA GLY A 194 8.79 18.95 -19.13
C GLY A 194 7.85 19.54 -18.07
N SER A 195 6.54 19.50 -18.33
CA SER A 195 5.50 19.85 -17.35
C SER A 195 5.18 18.60 -16.50
N PRO A 196 5.42 18.62 -15.18
CA PRO A 196 5.13 17.48 -14.31
C PRO A 196 3.67 17.02 -14.45
N THR A 197 3.47 15.75 -14.80
CA THR A 197 2.14 15.15 -14.97
C THR A 197 1.99 13.94 -14.07
N LEU A 198 0.76 13.73 -13.58
CA LEU A 198 0.39 12.51 -12.87
C LEU A 198 -0.02 11.44 -13.88
N THR A 199 0.62 10.28 -13.80
CA THR A 199 0.35 9.14 -14.66
C THR A 199 0.38 7.85 -13.85
N GLY A 200 -0.49 6.89 -14.17
CA GLY A 200 -0.49 5.55 -13.58
C GLY A 200 0.83 4.82 -13.83
N PHE A 201 1.41 5.02 -15.01
CA PHE A 201 2.74 4.55 -15.39
C PHE A 201 3.30 5.39 -16.54
N PRO A 202 4.63 5.58 -16.65
CA PRO A 202 5.23 6.14 -17.85
C PRO A 202 5.03 5.21 -19.05
N THR A 203 4.64 5.76 -20.20
CA THR A 203 4.39 4.99 -21.43
C THR A 203 5.63 4.30 -21.97
N ASP A 204 6.80 4.88 -21.71
CA ASP A 204 8.08 4.43 -22.24
C ASP A 204 8.67 3.29 -21.39
N TRP A 205 8.05 2.99 -20.23
CA TRP A 205 8.43 1.88 -19.39
C TRP A 205 7.73 0.62 -19.88
N THR A 206 8.50 -0.25 -20.53
CA THR A 206 8.04 -1.51 -21.14
C THR A 206 8.55 -2.76 -20.43
N SER A 207 9.43 -2.61 -19.43
CA SER A 207 9.92 -3.68 -18.57
C SER A 207 9.67 -3.33 -17.12
N VAL A 208 9.14 -4.29 -16.34
CA VAL A 208 8.95 -4.15 -14.89
C VAL A 208 10.25 -4.07 -14.12
N ASP A 209 11.33 -4.63 -14.68
CA ASP A 209 12.62 -4.80 -14.01
C ASP A 209 13.68 -3.80 -14.44
N THR A 210 13.55 -3.20 -15.62
CA THR A 210 14.50 -2.22 -16.16
C THR A 210 13.81 -0.88 -16.33
N ILE A 211 13.90 -0.06 -15.28
CA ILE A 211 13.11 1.16 -15.15
C ILE A 211 14.03 2.38 -15.04
N ALA A 212 13.72 3.43 -15.81
CA ALA A 212 14.40 4.72 -15.73
C ALA A 212 13.86 5.57 -14.57
N ILE A 213 14.10 5.13 -13.33
CA ILE A 213 13.54 5.77 -12.12
C ILE A 213 13.89 7.26 -11.98
N LYS A 214 15.00 7.69 -12.61
CA LYS A 214 15.42 9.10 -12.70
C LYS A 214 14.39 10.03 -13.37
N ASP A 215 13.51 9.48 -14.19
CA ASP A 215 12.49 10.23 -14.94
C ASP A 215 11.21 10.47 -14.10
N ILE A 216 11.23 10.07 -12.82
CA ILE A 216 10.16 10.26 -11.85
C ILE A 216 10.57 11.26 -10.76
N SER A 217 9.72 12.27 -10.55
CA SER A 217 9.85 13.24 -9.45
C SER A 217 9.32 12.69 -8.13
N ALA A 218 8.22 11.95 -8.16
CA ALA A 218 7.61 11.37 -6.97
C ALA A 218 6.84 10.08 -7.27
N ILE A 219 6.83 9.17 -6.31
CA ILE A 219 5.86 8.09 -6.22
C ILE A 219 4.72 8.60 -5.33
N VAL A 220 3.51 8.64 -5.86
CA VAL A 220 2.31 9.04 -5.13
C VAL A 220 1.61 7.77 -4.70
N VAL A 221 1.40 7.59 -3.39
CA VAL A 221 0.73 6.40 -2.85
C VAL A 221 -0.62 6.81 -2.29
N ALA A 222 -1.66 6.08 -2.69
CA ALA A 222 -3.02 6.21 -2.17
C ALA A 222 -3.46 4.92 -1.46
N VAL A 223 -4.08 5.08 -0.31
CA VAL A 223 -4.57 3.95 0.50
C VAL A 223 -6.00 4.17 0.99
N ALA A 224 -6.77 3.09 1.03
CA ALA A 224 -8.07 3.06 1.70
C ALA A 224 -7.95 2.29 3.02
N ILE A 225 -8.36 2.94 4.11
CA ILE A 225 -8.25 2.43 5.47
C ILE A 225 -9.63 2.42 6.11
N ILE A 226 -9.95 1.39 6.88
CA ILE A 226 -11.22 1.27 7.60
C ILE A 226 -10.99 1.32 9.11
N ASP A 227 -11.77 2.09 9.87
CA ASP A 227 -11.63 2.05 11.32
C ASP A 227 -11.94 0.64 11.88
N PRO A 228 -11.30 0.22 12.99
CA PRO A 228 -11.45 -1.14 13.51
C PRO A 228 -12.90 -1.54 13.85
N GLN A 229 -13.75 -0.60 14.26
CA GLN A 229 -15.14 -0.91 14.61
C GLN A 229 -15.98 -1.14 13.35
N SER A 230 -15.83 -0.29 12.34
CA SER A 230 -16.50 -0.45 11.06
C SER A 230 -16.01 -1.68 10.30
N ASN A 231 -14.73 -2.06 10.43
CA ASN A 231 -14.17 -3.26 9.79
C ASN A 231 -14.87 -4.53 10.27
N ARG A 232 -15.24 -4.61 11.55
CA ARG A 232 -15.98 -5.75 12.13
C ARG A 232 -17.38 -5.95 11.54
N LEU A 233 -17.91 -4.95 10.83
CA LEU A 233 -19.23 -5.01 10.20
C LEU A 233 -19.18 -5.53 8.76
N LEU A 234 -17.98 -5.77 8.22
CA LEU A 234 -17.76 -6.25 6.87
C LEU A 234 -17.05 -7.61 6.92
N SER A 235 -17.45 -8.54 6.04
CA SER A 235 -16.72 -9.79 5.85
C SER A 235 -15.46 -9.56 5.01
N SER A 236 -14.48 -10.47 5.11
CA SER A 236 -13.28 -10.40 4.28
C SER A 236 -13.61 -10.39 2.79
N THR A 237 -14.64 -11.14 2.36
CA THR A 237 -15.12 -11.11 0.97
C THR A 237 -15.68 -9.74 0.57
N GLN A 238 -16.44 -9.08 1.45
CA GLN A 238 -16.93 -7.72 1.21
C GLN A 238 -15.78 -6.72 1.09
N ILE A 239 -14.75 -6.84 1.94
CA ILE A 239 -13.54 -6.02 1.85
C ILE A 239 -12.82 -6.25 0.51
N SER A 240 -12.65 -7.50 0.06
CA SER A 240 -12.04 -7.79 -1.24
C SER A 240 -12.88 -7.27 -2.41
N THR A 241 -14.21 -7.42 -2.37
CA THR A 241 -15.12 -6.84 -3.37
C THR A 241 -15.03 -5.32 -3.39
N LEU A 242 -14.92 -4.69 -2.22
CA LEU A 242 -14.77 -3.25 -2.11
C LEU A 242 -13.42 -2.79 -2.65
N ALA A 243 -12.32 -3.46 -2.32
CA ALA A 243 -11.00 -3.17 -2.87
C ALA A 243 -11.02 -3.23 -4.40
N ALA A 244 -11.64 -4.26 -4.97
CA ALA A 244 -11.75 -4.46 -6.42
C ALA A 244 -12.67 -3.43 -7.12
N SER A 245 -13.62 -2.82 -6.39
CA SER A 245 -14.48 -1.78 -6.97
C SER A 245 -13.81 -0.40 -7.00
N LEU A 246 -12.73 -0.19 -6.24
CA LEU A 246 -11.96 1.05 -6.25
C LEU A 246 -10.98 1.07 -7.44
N PRO A 247 -11.19 1.94 -8.44
CA PRO A 247 -10.44 1.92 -9.70
C PRO A 247 -8.99 2.33 -9.51
N ASP A 248 -8.15 1.86 -10.42
CA ASP A 248 -6.74 2.21 -10.51
C ASP A 248 -6.57 3.62 -11.08
N PHE A 249 -5.44 4.26 -10.76
CA PHE A 249 -5.14 5.56 -11.33
C PHE A 249 -4.60 5.41 -12.75
N ASN A 250 -5.16 6.18 -13.70
CA ASN A 250 -4.67 6.25 -15.06
C ASN A 250 -4.01 7.61 -15.32
N THR A 251 -4.79 8.68 -15.36
CA THR A 251 -4.31 10.06 -15.49
C THR A 251 -5.24 11.00 -14.73
N GLY A 252 -4.76 12.18 -14.35
CA GLY A 252 -5.60 13.13 -13.63
C GLY A 252 -4.83 14.25 -12.91
N THR A 253 -5.54 14.91 -12.00
CA THR A 253 -4.99 15.97 -11.13
C THR A 253 -4.90 15.45 -9.69
N PRO A 254 -4.11 16.11 -8.82
CA PRO A 254 -4.03 15.73 -7.41
C PRO A 254 -5.41 15.54 -6.78
N GLY A 255 -5.60 14.44 -6.03
CA GLY A 255 -6.86 14.09 -5.39
C GLY A 255 -7.98 13.52 -6.29
N SER A 256 -7.80 13.42 -7.62
CA SER A 256 -8.84 12.86 -8.50
C SER A 256 -9.13 11.38 -8.21
N LEU A 257 -8.10 10.61 -7.84
CA LEU A 257 -8.25 9.21 -7.43
C LEU A 257 -9.13 9.09 -6.17
N LEU A 258 -8.80 9.86 -5.12
CA LEU A 258 -9.53 9.87 -3.87
C LEU A 258 -11.00 10.28 -4.07
N ALA A 259 -11.25 11.26 -4.94
CA ALA A 259 -12.61 11.67 -5.28
C ALA A 259 -13.40 10.55 -5.98
N SER A 260 -12.77 9.83 -6.92
CA SER A 260 -13.36 8.66 -7.59
C SER A 260 -13.68 7.54 -6.60
N TRP A 261 -12.73 7.20 -5.73
CA TRP A 261 -12.92 6.22 -4.65
C TRP A 261 -14.07 6.62 -3.72
N GLN A 262 -14.11 7.89 -3.28
CA GLN A 262 -15.18 8.40 -2.43
C GLN A 262 -16.56 8.29 -3.10
N ALA A 263 -16.66 8.57 -4.41
CA ALA A 263 -17.92 8.45 -5.14
C ALA A 263 -18.42 7.00 -5.14
N ILE A 264 -17.53 6.02 -5.30
CA ILE A 264 -17.88 4.59 -5.28
C ILE A 264 -18.34 4.16 -3.89
N LEU A 265 -17.64 4.59 -2.84
CA LEU A 265 -18.05 4.32 -1.46
C LEU A 265 -19.43 4.90 -1.15
N ASN A 266 -19.72 6.10 -1.62
CA ASN A 266 -21.03 6.75 -1.44
C ASN A 266 -22.15 5.99 -2.18
N ASN A 267 -21.87 5.48 -3.38
CA ASN A 267 -22.84 4.79 -4.22
C ASN A 267 -23.00 3.29 -3.91
N THR A 268 -22.11 2.70 -3.10
CA THR A 268 -22.19 1.29 -2.72
C THR A 268 -23.41 1.03 -1.84
N ALA A 269 -24.41 0.31 -2.37
CA ALA A 269 -25.66 -0.01 -1.67
C ALA A 269 -25.70 -1.42 -1.06
N ASN A 270 -24.84 -2.34 -1.52
CA ASN A 270 -24.87 -3.77 -1.17
C ASN A 270 -24.07 -4.11 0.10
N MET A 271 -23.69 -3.10 0.90
CA MET A 271 -22.90 -3.27 2.12
C MET A 271 -23.45 -2.38 3.25
N PRO A 272 -23.31 -2.77 4.53
CA PRO A 272 -23.77 -1.97 5.65
C PRO A 272 -23.16 -0.56 5.65
N ARG A 273 -24.02 0.47 5.59
CA ARG A 273 -23.59 1.88 5.66
C ARG A 273 -22.71 2.20 6.88
N PRO A 274 -22.97 1.66 8.08
CA PRO A 274 -22.07 1.85 9.21
C PRO A 274 -20.65 1.33 8.96
N GLY A 275 -20.48 0.23 8.21
CA GLY A 275 -19.17 -0.28 7.80
C GLY A 275 -18.47 0.66 6.82
N LEU A 276 -19.16 1.10 5.77
CA LEU A 276 -18.60 2.01 4.76
C LEU A 276 -18.25 3.39 5.34
N SER A 277 -19.02 3.89 6.30
CA SER A 277 -18.79 5.20 6.94
C SER A 277 -17.47 5.30 7.72
N GLY A 278 -16.84 4.16 8.02
CA GLY A 278 -15.55 4.07 8.68
C GLY A 278 -14.34 4.17 7.76
N ILE A 279 -14.57 4.19 6.44
CA ILE A 279 -13.48 4.20 5.47
C ILE A 279 -12.95 5.62 5.31
N ARG A 280 -11.62 5.75 5.32
CA ARG A 280 -10.86 6.97 5.11
C ARG A 280 -9.86 6.73 4.00
N LEU A 281 -9.71 7.73 3.15
CA LEU A 281 -8.84 7.67 1.98
C LEU A 281 -7.71 8.65 2.20
N TYR A 282 -6.48 8.21 1.97
CA TYR A 282 -5.28 9.02 2.15
C TYR A 282 -4.40 8.92 0.92
N GLU A 283 -3.69 10.01 0.65
CA GLU A 283 -2.73 10.11 -0.44
C GLU A 283 -1.48 10.85 0.07
N ARG A 284 -0.30 10.37 -0.29
CA ARG A 284 0.98 11.01 0.05
C ARG A 284 1.95 10.95 -1.12
N TYR A 285 2.62 12.07 -1.35
CA TYR A 285 3.67 12.21 -2.35
C TYR A 285 5.02 11.87 -1.69
N PHE A 286 5.72 10.89 -2.25
CA PHE A 286 7.08 10.53 -1.87
C PHE A 286 8.04 11.01 -2.96
N TYR A 287 8.60 12.20 -2.75
CA TYR A 287 9.55 12.78 -3.69
C TYR A 287 10.85 11.98 -3.74
N LEU A 288 11.23 11.57 -4.94
CA LEU A 288 12.49 10.91 -5.21
C LEU A 288 13.48 12.02 -5.52
N SER A 289 14.03 12.69 -4.51
CA SER A 289 15.05 13.73 -4.71
C SER A 289 16.17 13.21 -5.64
N GLN A 290 16.51 14.01 -6.66
CA GLN A 290 17.63 13.72 -7.57
C GLN A 290 18.97 13.78 -6.84
#